data_AF-A0A7X8WVV1-F1
#
_entry.id   AF-A0A7X8WVV1-F1
#
_cell.length_a   1.000
_cell.length_b   1.000
_cell.length_c   1.000
_cell.angle_alpha   90.00
_cell.angle_beta   90.00
_cell.angle_gamma   90.00
#
_symmetry.space_group_name_H-M   'P 1'
#
loop_
_entity.id
_entity.type
_entity.pdbx_description
1 polymer ?
#
loop_
_entity_poly.entity_id
_entity_poly.type
_entity_poly.pdbx_seq_one_letter_code
_entity_poly.pdbx_strand_id
1 'polypeptide(L)'
;MRKYLPTNYSNIKIILTILALLIYIITNSSLPNLIGSSLFNYLIKPSMWLGLASIIWLLPRTRPKSLLKFQESVYWWAFTFALVYIVVLVLAGFIDGLGKSPYSHTPKWILINFFSVGSFLLGSELMRSYFVNSFFTKKENYLLFILVAMFMTFLSTSFGKLIKLKDYVDIVKYVAQYLAPDFAKNLFATYLAFLGGPLASLIYIGVIEGFHWFSPILPNLKWITTALVGILIPVFSLSLMQMFYLTEARLIKEREQDQEGPFGWMITSIFSIVIVWFAVGVFPVYPSVIATGSMEPMIKPGDVILVDKATDINDIYSLKVGDVIQFTRDNILISHRIIEIKEEENVKMFYTKGDNNSAVDFEPVHPEQVKGKIIKVIPKVGWPTLLIKTNKNIDLEGIVF
;
A
#
# COMPACT_ATOMS: atom_id res chain seq x y z
N MET A 1 -52.35 27.22 -6.86
CA MET A 1 -51.55 26.02 -7.22
C MET A 1 -50.08 26.40 -7.35
N ARG A 2 -49.27 26.27 -6.30
CA ARG A 2 -47.79 26.29 -6.41
C ARG A 2 -47.35 24.86 -6.73
N LYS A 3 -46.79 24.65 -7.93
CA LYS A 3 -46.20 23.39 -8.35
C LYS A 3 -45.08 23.01 -7.37
N TYR A 4 -45.26 21.90 -6.67
CA TYR A 4 -44.19 21.19 -5.98
C TYR A 4 -43.18 20.70 -7.03
N LEU A 5 -42.07 21.43 -7.19
CA LEU A 5 -40.89 20.92 -7.91
C LEU A 5 -40.02 20.16 -6.90
N PRO A 6 -39.72 18.86 -7.11
CA PRO A 6 -39.04 18.02 -6.13
C PRO A 6 -37.50 18.15 -6.14
N THR A 7 -36.92 19.23 -6.67
CA THR A 7 -35.49 19.28 -7.04
C THR A 7 -34.70 20.48 -6.51
N ASN A 8 -34.98 20.96 -5.29
CA ASN A 8 -34.17 22.01 -4.64
C ASN A 8 -32.88 21.50 -3.94
N TYR A 9 -32.50 20.23 -4.08
CA TYR A 9 -31.35 19.63 -3.38
C TYR A 9 -29.99 19.80 -4.09
N SER A 10 -29.93 20.47 -5.24
CA SER A 10 -28.70 20.61 -6.05
C SER A 10 -27.67 21.56 -5.42
N ASN A 11 -28.11 22.75 -4.99
CA ASN A 11 -27.17 23.84 -4.68
C ASN A 11 -26.42 23.65 -3.37
N ILE A 12 -27.05 23.00 -2.37
CA ILE A 12 -26.43 22.75 -1.06
C ILE A 12 -25.16 21.90 -1.20
N LYS A 13 -25.19 20.91 -2.09
CA LYS A 13 -24.04 20.00 -2.32
C LYS A 13 -22.86 20.76 -2.91
N ILE A 14 -23.12 21.60 -3.91
CA ILE A 14 -22.11 22.46 -4.55
C ILE A 14 -21.51 23.40 -3.50
N ILE A 15 -22.33 24.01 -2.64
CA ILE A 15 -21.87 24.89 -1.56
C ILE A 15 -20.96 24.13 -0.59
N LEU A 16 -21.34 22.92 -0.14
CA LEU A 16 -20.50 22.10 0.74
C LEU A 16 -19.17 21.72 0.07
N THR A 17 -19.19 21.35 -1.21
CA THR A 17 -17.96 21.07 -1.98
C THR A 17 -17.06 22.29 -2.06
N ILE A 18 -17.61 23.47 -2.35
CA ILE A 18 -16.86 24.73 -2.39
C ILE A 18 -16.27 25.06 -1.03
N LEU A 19 -17.05 24.94 0.05
CA LEU A 19 -16.58 25.18 1.42
C LEU A 19 -15.43 24.24 1.79
N ALA A 20 -15.54 22.95 1.48
CA ALA A 20 -14.47 21.99 1.75
C ALA A 20 -13.20 22.28 0.93
N LEU A 21 -13.36 22.66 -0.35
CA LEU A 21 -12.24 23.10 -1.19
C LEU A 21 -11.59 24.39 -0.69
N LEU A 22 -12.37 25.35 -0.19
CA LEU A 22 -11.85 26.57 0.42
C LEU A 22 -11.04 26.26 1.68
N ILE A 23 -11.56 25.40 2.57
CA ILE A 23 -10.81 24.93 3.74
C ILE A 23 -9.50 24.29 3.29
N TYR A 24 -9.55 23.41 2.29
CA TYR A 24 -8.36 22.75 1.75
C TYR A 24 -7.32 23.73 1.18
N ILE A 25 -7.74 24.68 0.35
CA ILE A 25 -6.87 25.72 -0.24
C ILE A 25 -6.22 26.55 0.87
N ILE A 26 -7.02 27.01 1.84
CA ILE A 26 -6.49 27.80 2.97
C ILE A 26 -5.44 27.00 3.74
N THR A 27 -5.72 25.72 4.05
CA THR A 27 -4.78 24.87 4.80
C THR A 27 -3.48 24.55 4.07
N ASN A 28 -3.48 24.56 2.73
CA ASN A 28 -2.30 24.27 1.90
C ASN A 28 -1.63 25.53 1.31
N SER A 29 -2.15 26.71 1.60
CA SER A 29 -1.60 28.00 1.15
C SER A 29 -0.49 28.50 2.07
N SER A 30 0.05 29.70 1.80
CA SER A 30 1.01 30.38 2.67
C SER A 30 0.39 31.03 3.92
N LEU A 31 -0.96 31.06 4.04
CA LEU A 31 -1.68 31.68 5.16
C LEU A 31 -1.28 31.14 6.55
N PRO A 32 -1.10 29.82 6.76
CA PRO A 32 -0.69 29.27 8.04
C PRO A 32 0.64 29.82 8.54
N ASN A 33 1.56 30.16 7.62
CA ASN A 33 2.86 30.73 7.97
C ASN A 33 2.74 32.21 8.37
N LEU A 34 1.79 32.95 7.78
CA LEU A 34 1.56 34.38 8.09
C LEU A 34 0.86 34.57 9.44
N ILE A 35 -0.12 33.74 9.77
CA ILE A 35 -0.90 33.84 11.02
C ILE A 35 -0.16 33.21 12.22
N GLY A 36 0.78 32.31 11.94
CA GLY A 36 1.49 31.50 12.93
C GLY A 36 0.99 30.05 12.90
N SER A 37 1.86 29.13 12.50
CA SER A 37 1.49 27.75 12.17
C SER A 37 0.86 27.01 13.35
N SER A 38 1.27 27.31 14.58
CA SER A 38 0.69 26.72 15.80
C SER A 38 -0.78 27.14 16.00
N LEU A 39 -1.04 28.45 15.98
CA LEU A 39 -2.39 28.99 16.13
C LEU A 39 -3.31 28.50 15.01
N PHE A 40 -2.80 28.45 13.79
CA PHE A 40 -3.55 27.95 12.65
C PHE A 40 -3.94 26.47 12.79
N ASN A 41 -2.97 25.59 13.09
CA ASN A 41 -3.19 24.14 13.13
C ASN A 41 -4.03 23.67 14.33
N TYR A 42 -3.93 24.35 15.47
CA TYR A 42 -4.60 23.91 16.70
C TYR A 42 -5.90 24.66 17.02
N LEU A 43 -6.15 25.82 16.39
CA LEU A 43 -7.35 26.61 16.67
C LEU A 43 -8.16 26.93 15.41
N ILE A 44 -7.57 27.57 14.40
CA ILE A 44 -8.30 28.01 13.20
C ILE A 44 -8.80 26.82 12.39
N LYS A 45 -7.90 25.91 12.01
CA LYS A 45 -8.24 24.72 11.21
C LYS A 45 -9.33 23.87 11.88
N PRO A 46 -9.24 23.53 13.19
CA PRO A 46 -10.31 22.84 13.89
C PRO A 46 -11.66 23.59 13.86
N SER A 47 -11.64 24.91 14.07
CA SER A 47 -12.85 25.74 14.06
C SER A 47 -13.53 25.74 12.68
N MET A 48 -12.76 25.78 11.59
CA MET A 48 -13.31 25.69 10.23
C MET A 48 -14.04 24.35 9.98
N TRP A 49 -13.44 23.23 10.42
CA TRP A 49 -14.05 21.91 10.28
C TRP A 49 -15.27 21.71 11.19
N LEU A 50 -15.25 22.24 12.42
CA LEU A 50 -16.42 22.24 13.30
C LEU A 50 -17.55 23.14 12.75
N GLY A 51 -17.20 24.25 12.11
CA GLY A 51 -18.16 25.10 11.40
C GLY A 51 -18.84 24.34 10.27
N LEU A 52 -18.06 23.65 9.42
CA LEU A 52 -18.60 22.79 8.37
C LEU A 52 -19.49 21.67 8.94
N ALA A 53 -19.04 21.00 10.00
CA ALA A 53 -19.79 19.97 10.70
C ALA A 53 -21.15 20.51 11.22
N SER A 54 -21.15 21.70 11.81
CA SER A 54 -22.34 22.37 12.33
C SER A 54 -23.32 22.74 11.21
N ILE A 55 -22.82 23.26 10.08
CA ILE A 55 -23.65 23.54 8.90
C ILE A 55 -24.33 22.25 8.44
N ILE A 56 -23.58 21.16 8.30
CA ILE A 56 -24.12 19.87 7.84
C ILE A 56 -25.14 19.31 8.83
N TRP A 57 -24.91 19.48 10.13
CA TRP A 57 -25.84 19.05 11.18
C TRP A 57 -27.20 19.76 11.07
N LEU A 58 -27.21 21.03 10.66
CA LEU A 58 -28.43 21.82 10.47
C LEU A 58 -29.17 21.48 9.16
N LEU A 59 -28.54 20.78 8.21
CA LEU A 59 -29.18 20.37 6.98
C LEU A 59 -30.19 19.23 7.20
N PRO A 60 -31.15 19.03 6.27
CA PRO A 60 -32.06 17.90 6.32
C PRO A 60 -31.31 16.58 6.44
N ARG A 61 -31.65 15.78 7.47
CA ARG A 61 -30.98 14.51 7.74
C ARG A 61 -31.11 13.55 6.56
N THR A 62 -29.98 13.06 6.07
CA THR A 62 -29.95 11.93 5.13
C THR A 62 -30.07 10.63 5.91
N ARG A 63 -30.80 9.66 5.34
CA ARG A 63 -30.94 8.33 5.94
C ARG A 63 -29.95 7.39 5.28
N PRO A 64 -29.19 6.61 6.05
CA PRO A 64 -28.35 5.56 5.48
C PRO A 64 -29.21 4.48 4.84
N LYS A 65 -28.64 3.70 3.91
CA LYS A 65 -29.39 2.69 3.16
C LYS A 65 -29.75 1.45 3.98
N SER A 66 -28.93 1.07 4.97
CA SER A 66 -29.23 -0.12 5.77
C SER A 66 -30.52 0.04 6.57
N LEU A 67 -31.20 -1.08 6.78
CA LEU A 67 -32.32 -1.12 7.72
C LEU A 67 -31.81 -0.83 9.14
N LEU A 68 -32.60 -0.12 9.94
CA LEU A 68 -32.24 0.26 11.31
C LEU A 68 -31.78 -0.95 12.15
N LYS A 69 -32.42 -2.11 11.97
CA LYS A 69 -32.07 -3.35 12.68
C LYS A 69 -30.65 -3.88 12.41
N PHE A 70 -30.01 -3.45 11.32
CA PHE A 70 -28.67 -3.90 10.94
C PHE A 70 -27.59 -2.84 11.23
N GLN A 71 -27.98 -1.65 11.73
CA GLN A 71 -27.02 -0.57 11.98
C GLN A 71 -26.00 -0.95 13.06
N GLU A 72 -26.45 -1.64 14.11
CA GLU A 72 -25.56 -2.13 15.15
C GLU A 72 -24.50 -3.08 14.58
N SER A 73 -24.90 -4.06 13.76
CA SER A 73 -24.00 -4.96 13.06
C SER A 73 -22.99 -4.19 12.19
N VAL A 74 -23.45 -3.20 11.43
CA VAL A 74 -22.57 -2.35 10.60
C VAL A 74 -21.50 -1.63 11.43
N TYR A 75 -21.86 -1.13 12.62
CA TYR A 75 -20.90 -0.47 13.52
C TYR A 75 -19.86 -1.44 14.08
N TRP A 76 -20.28 -2.64 14.48
CA TRP A 76 -19.36 -3.68 14.94
C TRP A 76 -18.42 -4.16 13.84
N TRP A 77 -18.93 -4.33 12.61
CA TRP A 77 -18.08 -4.68 11.46
C TRP A 77 -17.09 -3.57 11.14
N ALA A 78 -17.51 -2.30 11.12
CA ALA A 78 -16.62 -1.16 10.92
C ALA A 78 -15.48 -1.11 11.94
N PHE A 79 -15.80 -1.32 13.23
CA PHE A 79 -14.81 -1.42 14.30
C PHE A 79 -13.86 -2.60 14.10
N THR A 80 -14.40 -3.77 13.76
CA THR A 80 -13.63 -4.99 13.53
C THR A 80 -12.65 -4.83 12.37
N PHE A 81 -13.09 -4.27 11.24
CA PHE A 81 -12.22 -4.03 10.10
C PHE A 81 -11.10 -3.01 10.41
N ALA A 82 -11.38 -1.99 11.23
CA ALA A 82 -10.35 -1.06 11.68
C ALA A 82 -9.32 -1.75 12.59
N LEU A 83 -9.77 -2.62 13.50
CA LEU A 83 -8.86 -3.41 14.34
C LEU A 83 -8.00 -4.37 13.51
N VAL A 84 -8.60 -5.08 12.56
CA VAL A 84 -7.86 -5.97 11.64
C VAL A 84 -6.80 -5.17 10.86
N TYR A 85 -7.16 -3.97 10.36
CA TYR A 85 -6.22 -3.09 9.69
C TYR A 85 -5.02 -2.73 10.57
N ILE A 86 -5.26 -2.34 11.82
CA ILE A 86 -4.19 -2.02 12.80
C ILE A 86 -3.34 -3.25 13.11
N VAL A 87 -3.96 -4.41 13.36
CA VAL A 87 -3.24 -5.65 13.68
C VAL A 87 -2.30 -6.04 12.54
N VAL A 88 -2.78 -6.03 11.28
CA VAL A 88 -1.94 -6.36 10.13
C VAL A 88 -0.84 -5.33 9.92
N LEU A 89 -1.11 -4.03 10.15
CA LEU A 89 -0.07 -3.00 10.13
C LEU A 89 1.03 -3.25 11.16
N VAL A 90 0.66 -3.61 12.39
CA VAL A 90 1.62 -3.93 13.45
C VAL A 90 2.42 -5.19 13.12
N LEU A 91 1.77 -6.24 12.60
CA LEU A 91 2.45 -7.46 12.12
C LEU A 91 3.43 -7.16 10.98
N ALA A 92 3.05 -6.32 10.02
CA ALA A 92 3.97 -5.84 8.98
C ALA A 92 5.12 -5.01 9.58
N GLY A 93 4.85 -4.26 10.65
CA GLY A 93 5.85 -3.50 11.40
C GLY A 93 6.89 -4.39 12.09
N PHE A 94 6.53 -5.60 12.51
CA PHE A 94 7.52 -6.56 13.02
C PHE A 94 8.47 -7.08 11.92
N ILE A 95 8.05 -7.04 10.65
CA ILE A 95 8.87 -7.47 9.50
C ILE A 95 9.77 -6.33 9.03
N ASP A 96 9.21 -5.13 8.82
CA ASP A 96 9.93 -3.99 8.24
C ASP A 96 10.59 -3.06 9.26
N GLY A 97 10.09 -3.04 10.50
CA GLY A 97 10.58 -2.20 11.59
C GLY A 97 9.47 -1.43 12.30
N LEU A 98 9.67 -1.20 13.59
CA LEU A 98 8.83 -0.33 14.43
C LEU A 98 9.58 0.96 14.75
N GLY A 99 8.89 2.08 14.65
CA GLY A 99 9.39 3.42 14.97
C GLY A 99 8.68 4.02 16.18
N LYS A 100 9.32 5.02 16.80
CA LYS A 100 8.65 5.88 17.79
C LYS A 100 7.70 6.84 17.08
N SER A 101 6.56 7.09 17.71
CA SER A 101 5.63 8.11 17.26
C SER A 101 6.27 9.50 17.20
N PRO A 102 5.99 10.30 16.16
CA PRO A 102 6.46 11.68 16.08
C PRO A 102 5.67 12.64 17.00
N TYR A 103 4.59 12.16 17.63
CA TYR A 103 3.69 12.97 18.44
C TYR A 103 4.10 12.96 19.92
N SER A 104 3.82 14.06 20.61
CA SER A 104 4.02 14.11 22.06
C SER A 104 2.88 13.38 22.77
N HIS A 105 3.25 12.44 23.65
CA HIS A 105 2.31 11.65 24.45
C HIS A 105 2.08 12.22 25.86
N THR A 106 2.34 13.52 26.07
CA THR A 106 1.92 14.16 27.33
C THR A 106 0.40 14.39 27.32
N PRO A 107 -0.29 14.34 28.48
CA PRO A 107 -1.75 14.48 28.53
C PRO A 107 -2.28 15.74 27.85
N LYS A 108 -1.55 16.86 27.98
CA LYS A 108 -1.87 18.13 27.32
C LYS A 108 -1.86 18.01 25.79
N TRP A 109 -0.81 17.42 25.21
CA TRP A 109 -0.69 17.29 23.76
C TRP A 109 -1.63 16.23 23.19
N ILE A 110 -1.90 15.16 23.93
CA ILE A 110 -2.93 14.17 23.57
C ILE A 110 -4.30 14.86 23.43
N LEU A 111 -4.69 15.69 24.40
CA LEU A 111 -5.94 16.45 24.33
C LEU A 111 -5.99 17.41 23.14
N ILE A 112 -4.91 18.16 22.90
CA ILE A 112 -4.83 19.09 21.76
C ILE A 112 -4.95 18.34 20.42
N ASN A 113 -4.24 17.22 20.27
CA ASN A 113 -4.33 16.37 19.07
C ASN A 113 -5.72 15.77 18.92
N PHE A 114 -6.36 15.33 20.02
CA PHE A 114 -7.72 14.83 19.99
C PHE A 114 -8.72 15.84 19.45
N PHE A 115 -8.68 17.10 19.91
CA PHE A 115 -9.55 18.14 19.36
C PHE A 115 -9.19 18.51 17.92
N SER A 116 -7.89 18.61 17.60
CA SER A 116 -7.44 18.98 16.25
C SER A 116 -7.80 17.93 15.20
N VAL A 117 -7.51 16.66 15.47
CA VAL A 117 -7.82 15.54 14.58
C VAL A 117 -9.32 15.22 14.60
N GLY A 118 -9.94 15.22 15.79
CA GLY A 118 -11.35 14.93 15.95
C GLY A 118 -12.27 15.90 15.22
N SER A 119 -11.94 17.20 15.20
CA SER A 119 -12.70 18.19 14.43
C SER A 119 -12.66 17.92 12.91
N PHE A 120 -11.48 17.63 12.36
CA PHE A 120 -11.33 17.24 10.95
C PHE A 120 -12.13 15.98 10.63
N LEU A 121 -12.01 14.93 11.46
CA LEU A 121 -12.75 13.69 11.27
C LEU A 121 -14.26 13.92 11.33
N LEU A 122 -14.77 14.60 12.35
CA LEU A 122 -16.21 14.88 12.47
C LEU A 122 -16.75 15.62 11.23
N GLY A 123 -16.09 16.69 10.80
CA GLY A 123 -16.55 17.47 9.65
C GLY A 123 -16.44 16.70 8.33
N SER A 124 -15.34 15.99 8.11
CA SER A 124 -15.10 15.21 6.88
C SER A 124 -16.03 13.99 6.77
N GLU A 125 -16.30 13.29 7.87
CA GLU A 125 -17.19 12.12 7.90
C GLU A 125 -18.67 12.49 7.77
N LEU A 126 -19.10 13.58 8.41
CA LEU A 126 -20.44 14.13 8.22
C LEU A 126 -20.66 14.53 6.75
N MET A 127 -19.67 15.18 6.15
CA MET A 127 -19.72 15.57 4.74
C MET A 127 -19.77 14.34 3.82
N ARG A 128 -18.92 13.32 4.05
CA ARG A 128 -18.92 12.08 3.29
C ARG A 128 -20.29 11.40 3.33
N SER A 129 -20.86 11.25 4.51
CA SER A 129 -22.19 10.65 4.69
C SER A 129 -23.28 11.49 4.02
N TYR A 130 -23.21 12.82 4.12
CA TYR A 130 -24.16 13.69 3.45
C TYR A 130 -24.08 13.55 1.93
N PHE A 131 -22.88 13.55 1.34
CA PHE A 131 -22.72 13.31 -0.10
C PHE A 131 -23.28 11.96 -0.50
N VAL A 132 -22.78 10.87 0.04
CA VAL A 132 -23.19 9.54 -0.40
C VAL A 132 -24.67 9.27 -0.16
N ASN A 133 -25.27 9.71 0.94
CA ASN A 133 -26.69 9.43 1.21
C ASN A 133 -27.67 10.46 0.61
N SER A 134 -27.20 11.65 0.19
CA SER A 134 -28.07 12.64 -0.46
C SER A 134 -28.22 12.44 -1.97
N PHE A 135 -27.31 11.71 -2.62
CA PHE A 135 -27.38 11.44 -4.06
C PHE A 135 -28.25 10.21 -4.39
N PHE A 136 -28.40 9.26 -3.48
CA PHE A 136 -29.08 8.00 -3.73
C PHE A 136 -30.55 8.12 -3.36
N THR A 137 -31.36 8.63 -4.30
CA THR A 137 -32.82 8.67 -4.13
C THR A 137 -33.52 7.46 -4.75
N LYS A 138 -32.92 6.75 -5.72
CA LYS A 138 -33.59 5.59 -6.38
C LYS A 138 -32.72 4.40 -6.85
N LYS A 139 -31.44 4.59 -7.25
CA LYS A 139 -30.57 3.50 -7.74
C LYS A 139 -29.14 3.62 -7.22
N GLU A 140 -28.48 2.47 -7.04
CA GLU A 140 -27.07 2.44 -6.70
C GLU A 140 -26.21 2.91 -7.88
N ASN A 141 -25.34 3.90 -7.65
CA ASN A 141 -24.40 4.38 -8.67
C ASN A 141 -22.96 4.22 -8.16
N TYR A 142 -22.28 3.17 -8.62
CA TYR A 142 -20.88 2.88 -8.26
C TYR A 142 -19.92 4.01 -8.65
N LEU A 143 -20.19 4.71 -9.75
CA LEU A 143 -19.37 5.85 -10.19
C LEU A 143 -19.35 6.95 -9.13
N LEU A 144 -20.47 7.16 -8.43
CA LEU A 144 -20.53 8.17 -7.39
C LEU A 144 -19.72 7.79 -6.14
N PHE A 145 -19.69 6.51 -5.75
CA PHE A 145 -18.80 6.06 -4.66
C PHE A 145 -17.35 6.39 -4.98
N ILE A 146 -16.94 6.11 -6.21
CA ILE A 146 -15.58 6.39 -6.68
C ILE A 146 -15.32 7.90 -6.66
N LEU A 147 -16.23 8.73 -7.15
CA LEU A 147 -16.06 10.19 -7.14
C LEU A 147 -15.99 10.76 -5.71
N VAL A 148 -16.85 10.31 -4.80
CA VAL A 148 -16.80 10.76 -3.40
C VAL A 148 -15.49 10.31 -2.76
N ALA A 149 -15.08 9.05 -2.95
CA ALA A 149 -13.82 8.54 -2.43
C ALA A 149 -12.61 9.32 -2.98
N MET A 150 -12.57 9.60 -4.28
CA MET A 150 -11.55 10.44 -4.91
C MET A 150 -11.51 11.83 -4.29
N PHE A 151 -12.67 12.47 -4.11
CA PHE A 151 -12.77 13.79 -3.49
C PHE A 151 -12.26 13.78 -2.04
N MET A 152 -12.65 12.78 -1.24
CA MET A 152 -12.17 12.65 0.14
C MET A 152 -10.66 12.38 0.22
N THR A 153 -10.13 11.59 -0.72
CA THR A 153 -8.69 11.31 -0.84
C THR A 153 -7.91 12.57 -1.23
N PHE A 154 -8.46 13.37 -2.14
CA PHE A 154 -7.88 14.66 -2.49
C PHE A 154 -7.80 15.58 -1.27
N LEU A 155 -8.87 15.67 -0.48
CA LEU A 155 -8.90 16.51 0.72
C LEU A 155 -7.95 16.05 1.84
N SER A 156 -7.65 14.75 1.94
CA SER A 156 -6.70 14.21 2.92
C SER A 156 -5.24 14.36 2.49
N THR A 157 -4.99 14.59 1.20
CA THR A 157 -3.64 14.66 0.63
C THR A 157 -3.02 16.04 0.82
N SER A 158 -1.75 16.12 1.22
CA SER A 158 -1.04 17.41 1.35
C SER A 158 -0.41 17.85 0.03
N PHE A 159 -0.65 19.09 -0.39
CA PHE A 159 -0.07 19.67 -1.61
C PHE A 159 1.45 19.77 -1.55
N GLY A 160 2.02 19.99 -0.36
CA GLY A 160 3.46 20.10 -0.17
C GLY A 160 4.23 18.81 -0.48
N LYS A 161 3.58 17.64 -0.43
CA LYS A 161 4.21 16.36 -0.84
C LYS A 161 4.32 16.24 -2.36
N LEU A 162 3.35 16.77 -3.09
CA LEU A 162 3.32 16.73 -4.57
C LEU A 162 4.40 17.60 -5.19
N ILE A 163 4.65 18.81 -4.63
CA ILE A 163 5.67 19.74 -5.14
C ILE A 163 7.09 19.16 -5.00
N LYS A 164 7.32 18.22 -4.07
CA LYS A 164 8.64 17.63 -3.81
C LYS A 164 9.03 16.52 -4.79
N LEU A 165 8.11 16.07 -5.63
CA LEU A 165 8.35 14.98 -6.59
C LEU A 165 9.19 15.49 -7.75
N LYS A 166 10.37 14.90 -7.97
CA LYS A 166 11.28 15.28 -9.06
C LYS A 166 11.35 14.22 -10.15
N ASP A 167 11.41 12.94 -9.77
CA ASP A 167 11.63 11.84 -10.69
C ASP A 167 10.41 10.91 -10.83
N TYR A 168 10.36 10.12 -11.92
CA TYR A 168 9.31 9.13 -12.14
C TYR A 168 9.21 8.09 -11.02
N VAL A 169 10.36 7.70 -10.44
CA VAL A 169 10.42 6.77 -9.31
C VAL A 169 9.72 7.36 -8.09
N ASP A 170 9.89 8.65 -7.83
CA ASP A 170 9.25 9.33 -6.71
C ASP A 170 7.73 9.41 -6.90
N ILE A 171 7.27 9.64 -8.14
CA ILE A 171 5.84 9.62 -8.48
C ILE A 171 5.24 8.25 -8.19
N VAL A 172 5.90 7.17 -8.64
CA VAL A 172 5.43 5.80 -8.39
C VAL A 172 5.40 5.49 -6.89
N LYS A 173 6.46 5.82 -6.15
CA LYS A 173 6.51 5.65 -4.70
C LYS A 173 5.43 6.44 -4.00
N TYR A 174 5.19 7.68 -4.42
CA TYR A 174 4.15 8.54 -3.85
C TYR A 174 2.75 7.96 -4.04
N VAL A 175 2.44 7.51 -5.27
CA VAL A 175 1.15 6.89 -5.58
C VAL A 175 0.96 5.62 -4.76
N ALA A 176 1.97 4.76 -4.72
CA ALA A 176 1.90 3.48 -4.01
C ALA A 176 1.83 3.66 -2.48
N GLN A 177 2.59 4.59 -1.91
CA GLN A 177 2.69 4.76 -0.46
C GLN A 177 1.57 5.61 0.14
N TYR A 178 1.04 6.59 -0.60
CA TYR A 178 0.07 7.55 -0.08
C TYR A 178 -1.26 7.52 -0.84
N LEU A 179 -1.25 7.82 -2.14
CA LEU A 179 -2.48 8.09 -2.89
C LEU A 179 -3.40 6.87 -3.00
N ALA A 180 -2.87 5.72 -3.42
CA ALA A 180 -3.66 4.52 -3.64
C ALA A 180 -4.18 3.89 -2.33
N PRO A 181 -3.38 3.76 -1.25
CA PRO A 181 -3.88 3.37 0.07
C PRO A 181 -4.97 4.30 0.61
N ASP A 182 -4.77 5.62 0.55
CA ASP A 182 -5.78 6.56 1.04
C ASP A 182 -7.06 6.49 0.20
N PHE A 183 -6.94 6.27 -1.12
CA PHE A 183 -8.10 6.03 -1.98
C PHE A 183 -8.87 4.78 -1.57
N ALA A 184 -8.19 3.65 -1.36
CA ALA A 184 -8.82 2.40 -0.92
C ALA A 184 -9.53 2.57 0.44
N LYS A 185 -8.85 3.21 1.40
CA LYS A 185 -9.40 3.55 2.73
C LYS A 185 -10.66 4.41 2.61
N ASN A 186 -10.61 5.47 1.79
CA ASN A 186 -11.75 6.36 1.58
C ASN A 186 -12.89 5.70 0.79
N LEU A 187 -12.60 4.80 -0.13
CA LEU A 187 -13.61 4.02 -0.86
C LEU A 187 -14.42 3.15 0.10
N PHE A 188 -13.73 2.40 0.96
CA PHE A 188 -14.39 1.58 1.98
C PHE A 188 -15.16 2.42 3.00
N ALA A 189 -14.56 3.51 3.50
CA ALA A 189 -15.25 4.40 4.43
C ALA A 189 -16.48 5.08 3.81
N THR A 190 -16.48 5.34 2.50
CA THR A 190 -17.66 5.84 1.77
C THR A 190 -18.75 4.78 1.69
N TYR A 191 -18.39 3.51 1.51
CA TYR A 191 -19.34 2.39 1.58
C TYR A 191 -19.94 2.23 2.98
N LEU A 192 -19.13 2.33 4.03
CA LEU A 192 -19.62 2.35 5.42
C LEU A 192 -20.54 3.54 5.70
N ALA A 193 -20.19 4.73 5.20
CA ALA A 193 -21.03 5.92 5.35
C ALA A 193 -22.40 5.75 4.66
N PHE A 194 -22.43 5.07 3.53
CA PHE A 194 -23.66 4.72 2.83
C PHE A 194 -24.53 3.72 3.60
N LEU A 195 -23.91 2.70 4.18
CA LEU A 195 -24.63 1.67 4.93
C LEU A 195 -25.07 2.15 6.31
N GLY A 196 -24.20 2.77 7.10
CA GLY A 196 -24.44 3.08 8.53
C GLY A 196 -24.42 4.57 8.87
N GLY A 197 -24.28 5.45 7.88
CA GLY A 197 -24.19 6.89 8.11
C GLY A 197 -22.81 7.33 8.61
N PRO A 198 -22.67 8.56 9.11
CA PRO A 198 -21.36 9.13 9.46
C PRO A 198 -20.70 8.39 10.62
N LEU A 199 -21.48 7.77 11.51
CA LEU A 199 -20.95 7.02 12.64
C LEU A 199 -20.16 5.78 12.18
N ALA A 200 -20.64 5.04 11.18
CA ALA A 200 -19.95 3.83 10.70
C ALA A 200 -18.58 4.16 10.11
N SER A 201 -18.52 5.20 9.28
CA SER A 201 -17.26 5.63 8.68
C SER A 201 -16.32 6.30 9.70
N LEU A 202 -16.88 7.03 10.67
CA LEU A 202 -16.13 7.61 11.79
C LEU A 202 -15.55 6.54 12.71
N ILE A 203 -16.27 5.45 13.00
CA ILE A 203 -15.71 4.32 13.77
C ILE A 203 -14.50 3.74 13.04
N TYR A 204 -14.65 3.45 11.74
CA TYR A 204 -13.56 2.85 10.96
C TYR A 204 -12.33 3.75 10.87
N ILE A 205 -12.50 4.99 10.37
CA ILE A 205 -11.37 5.92 10.21
C ILE A 205 -10.86 6.42 11.56
N GLY A 206 -11.76 6.72 12.51
CA GLY A 206 -11.40 7.24 13.82
C GLY A 206 -10.59 6.27 14.66
N VAL A 207 -10.83 4.96 14.56
CA VAL A 207 -10.00 3.94 15.23
C VAL A 207 -8.61 3.88 14.60
N ILE A 208 -8.51 3.90 13.26
CA ILE A 208 -7.22 3.89 12.54
C ILE A 208 -6.40 5.14 12.85
N GLU A 209 -7.01 6.32 12.75
CA GLU A 209 -6.35 7.60 13.06
C GLU A 209 -6.05 7.72 14.55
N GLY A 210 -6.92 7.21 15.43
CA GLY A 210 -6.66 7.14 16.86
C GLY A 210 -5.40 6.33 17.16
N PHE A 211 -5.21 5.18 16.50
CA PHE A 211 -3.96 4.44 16.60
C PHE A 211 -2.76 5.25 16.11
N HIS A 212 -2.87 5.91 14.95
CA HIS A 212 -1.77 6.71 14.38
C HIS A 212 -1.33 7.88 15.27
N TRP A 213 -2.28 8.60 15.87
CA TRP A 213 -2.01 9.82 16.64
C TRP A 213 -1.68 9.56 18.12
N PHE A 214 -2.20 8.48 18.71
CA PHE A 214 -2.07 8.23 20.15
C PHE A 214 -1.18 7.05 20.51
N SER A 215 -0.85 6.16 19.57
CA SER A 215 0.09 5.07 19.84
C SER A 215 1.52 5.60 19.99
N PRO A 216 2.28 5.23 21.04
CA PRO A 216 3.69 5.62 21.19
C PRO A 216 4.62 4.92 20.19
N ILE A 217 4.17 3.80 19.63
CA ILE A 217 4.94 2.96 18.70
C ILE A 217 4.12 2.81 17.42
N LEU A 218 4.74 3.11 16.28
CA LEU A 218 4.11 3.04 14.96
C LEU A 218 4.93 2.15 14.02
N PRO A 219 4.29 1.41 13.11
CA PRO A 219 5.00 0.68 12.06
C PRO A 219 5.77 1.64 11.14
N ASN A 220 7.04 1.33 10.88
CA ASN A 220 7.89 2.05 9.92
C ASN A 220 8.07 1.18 8.66
N LEU A 221 6.97 1.07 7.90
CA LEU A 221 6.88 0.16 6.76
C LEU A 221 7.64 0.70 5.54
N LYS A 222 8.22 -0.20 4.75
CA LYS A 222 8.72 0.13 3.41
C LYS A 222 7.55 0.58 2.52
N TRP A 223 7.83 1.32 1.45
CA TRP A 223 6.78 1.85 0.58
C TRP A 223 5.92 0.74 -0.06
N ILE A 224 6.54 -0.41 -0.37
CA ILE A 224 5.88 -1.57 -0.99
C ILE A 224 4.89 -2.23 -0.03
N THR A 225 5.32 -2.48 1.21
CA THR A 225 4.48 -3.09 2.25
C THR A 225 3.36 -2.14 2.67
N THR A 226 3.65 -0.83 2.74
CA THR A 226 2.63 0.22 2.94
C THR A 226 1.57 0.16 1.84
N ALA A 227 1.98 0.07 0.57
CA ALA A 227 1.07 -0.01 -0.57
C ALA A 227 0.19 -1.26 -0.49
N LEU A 228 0.80 -2.42 -0.26
CA LEU A 228 0.10 -3.70 -0.19
C LEU A 228 -0.94 -3.73 0.93
N VAL A 229 -0.51 -3.45 2.15
CA VAL A 229 -1.38 -3.48 3.34
C VAL A 229 -2.46 -2.41 3.22
N GLY A 230 -2.08 -1.20 2.81
CA GLY A 230 -2.97 -0.06 2.70
C GLY A 230 -4.02 -0.16 1.59
N ILE A 231 -3.75 -0.92 0.52
CA ILE A 231 -4.72 -1.16 -0.57
C ILE A 231 -5.55 -2.41 -0.30
N LEU A 232 -4.91 -3.55 0.02
CA LEU A 232 -5.60 -4.83 0.10
C LEU A 232 -6.60 -4.87 1.24
N ILE A 233 -6.23 -4.38 2.43
CA ILE A 233 -7.12 -4.50 3.59
C ILE A 233 -8.41 -3.71 3.40
N PRO A 234 -8.42 -2.42 2.99
CA PRO A 234 -9.68 -1.72 2.77
C PRO A 234 -10.50 -2.31 1.62
N VAL A 235 -9.86 -2.77 0.54
CA VAL A 235 -10.56 -3.40 -0.60
C VAL A 235 -11.22 -4.71 -0.19
N PHE A 236 -10.51 -5.58 0.53
CA PHE A 236 -11.08 -6.81 1.06
C PHE A 236 -12.14 -6.54 2.12
N SER A 237 -11.93 -5.55 2.99
CA SER A 237 -12.94 -5.13 3.98
C SER A 237 -14.22 -4.66 3.30
N LEU A 238 -14.14 -3.91 2.20
CA LEU A 238 -15.29 -3.51 1.40
C LEU A 238 -16.03 -4.73 0.84
N SER A 239 -15.29 -5.66 0.23
CA SER A 239 -15.88 -6.87 -0.37
C SER A 239 -16.56 -7.77 0.68
N LEU A 240 -15.90 -7.98 1.83
CA LEU A 240 -16.45 -8.73 2.95
C LEU A 240 -17.64 -8.03 3.59
N MET A 241 -17.59 -6.70 3.76
CA MET A 241 -18.71 -5.93 4.28
C MET A 241 -19.94 -6.03 3.37
N GLN A 242 -19.74 -5.97 2.05
CA GLN A 242 -20.83 -6.16 1.08
C GLN A 242 -21.46 -7.54 1.23
N MET A 243 -20.64 -8.58 1.32
CA MET A 243 -21.10 -9.96 1.53
C MET A 243 -21.86 -10.10 2.86
N PHE A 244 -21.29 -9.65 3.98
CA PHE A 244 -21.93 -9.73 5.30
C PHE A 244 -23.28 -9.01 5.32
N TYR A 245 -23.34 -7.79 4.76
CA TYR A 245 -24.58 -7.04 4.69
C TYR A 245 -25.65 -7.74 3.83
N LEU A 246 -25.28 -8.26 2.66
CA LEU A 246 -26.23 -8.97 1.79
C LEU A 246 -26.75 -10.26 2.43
N THR A 247 -25.88 -11.02 3.11
CA THR A 247 -26.26 -12.21 3.89
C THR A 247 -27.24 -11.84 4.99
N GLU A 248 -26.93 -10.82 5.79
CA GLU A 248 -27.76 -10.40 6.93
C GLU A 248 -29.12 -9.84 6.46
N ALA A 249 -29.11 -9.10 5.35
CA ALA A 249 -30.32 -8.59 4.71
C ALA A 249 -31.14 -9.66 3.97
N ARG A 250 -30.65 -10.90 3.86
CA ARG A 250 -31.25 -12.00 3.07
C ARG A 250 -31.54 -11.59 1.62
N LEU A 251 -30.64 -10.79 1.05
CA LEU A 251 -30.73 -10.32 -0.33
C LEU A 251 -29.93 -11.18 -1.31
N ILE A 252 -29.21 -12.18 -0.81
CA ILE A 252 -28.50 -13.17 -1.64
C ILE A 252 -29.54 -14.02 -2.37
N LYS A 253 -29.45 -14.07 -3.70
CA LYS A 253 -30.25 -15.00 -4.51
C LYS A 253 -29.56 -16.37 -4.50
N GLU A 254 -30.32 -17.45 -4.35
CA GLU A 254 -29.82 -18.85 -4.37
C GLU A 254 -28.93 -19.15 -5.60
N ARG A 255 -29.16 -18.47 -6.74
CA ARG A 255 -28.35 -18.61 -7.97
C ARG A 255 -26.93 -18.00 -7.92
N GLU A 256 -26.62 -17.14 -6.94
CA GLU A 256 -25.28 -16.55 -6.76
C GLU A 256 -24.37 -17.40 -5.85
N GLN A 257 -24.92 -18.47 -5.25
CA GLN A 257 -24.23 -19.29 -4.25
C GLN A 257 -23.20 -20.26 -4.86
N ASP A 258 -23.28 -20.54 -6.16
CA ASP A 258 -22.36 -21.42 -6.90
C ASP A 258 -21.08 -20.72 -7.40
N GLN A 259 -20.96 -19.39 -7.23
CA GLN A 259 -19.75 -18.65 -7.59
C GLN A 259 -18.76 -18.60 -6.42
N GLU A 260 -17.45 -18.63 -6.72
CA GLU A 260 -16.42 -18.44 -5.69
C GLU A 260 -16.67 -17.14 -4.93
N GLY A 261 -16.90 -17.26 -3.62
CA GLY A 261 -17.17 -16.12 -2.76
C GLY A 261 -15.98 -15.16 -2.70
N PRO A 262 -16.18 -13.93 -2.20
CA PRO A 262 -15.13 -12.93 -2.00
C PRO A 262 -13.85 -13.44 -1.31
N PHE A 263 -13.99 -14.39 -0.39
CA PHE A 263 -12.86 -15.03 0.28
C PHE A 263 -11.94 -15.80 -0.67
N GLY A 264 -12.48 -16.50 -1.66
CA GLY A 264 -11.70 -17.21 -2.67
C GLY A 264 -10.85 -16.24 -3.49
N TRP A 265 -11.49 -15.19 -4.02
CA TRP A 265 -10.83 -14.09 -4.74
C TRP A 265 -9.77 -13.37 -3.90
N MET A 266 -9.99 -13.22 -2.61
CA MET A 266 -9.01 -12.64 -1.69
C MET A 266 -7.75 -13.49 -1.59
N ILE A 267 -7.92 -14.80 -1.36
CA ILE A 267 -6.80 -15.75 -1.24
C ILE A 267 -6.02 -15.82 -2.57
N THR A 268 -6.72 -15.95 -3.69
CA THR A 268 -6.08 -16.01 -5.01
C THR A 268 -5.36 -14.72 -5.36
N SER A 269 -5.90 -13.55 -4.99
CA SER A 269 -5.24 -12.25 -5.19
C SER A 269 -3.96 -12.12 -4.36
N ILE A 270 -4.01 -12.48 -3.06
CA ILE A 270 -2.83 -12.45 -2.19
C ILE A 270 -1.75 -13.40 -2.73
N PHE A 271 -2.13 -14.62 -3.11
CA PHE A 271 -1.21 -15.61 -3.65
C PHE A 271 -0.57 -15.14 -4.96
N SER A 272 -1.36 -14.56 -5.86
CA SER A 272 -0.87 -13.99 -7.12
C SER A 272 0.13 -12.86 -6.89
N ILE A 273 -0.13 -11.95 -5.96
CA ILE A 273 0.80 -10.85 -5.64
C ILE A 273 2.12 -11.41 -5.07
N VAL A 274 2.05 -12.39 -4.17
CA VAL A 274 3.24 -13.03 -3.61
C VAL A 274 4.07 -13.70 -4.70
N ILE A 275 3.45 -14.44 -5.62
CA ILE A 275 4.14 -15.07 -6.76
C ILE A 275 4.81 -14.03 -7.64
N VAL A 276 4.09 -12.97 -8.01
CA VAL A 276 4.63 -11.91 -8.88
C VAL A 276 5.82 -11.22 -8.21
N TRP A 277 5.71 -10.89 -6.92
CA TRP A 277 6.81 -10.27 -6.17
C TRP A 277 8.02 -11.19 -6.00
N PHE A 278 7.78 -12.48 -5.82
CA PHE A 278 8.83 -13.49 -5.81
C PHE A 278 9.54 -13.57 -7.16
N ALA A 279 8.78 -13.63 -8.25
CA ALA A 279 9.33 -13.65 -9.61
C ALA A 279 10.10 -12.37 -9.97
N VAL A 280 9.66 -11.20 -9.49
CA VAL A 280 10.33 -9.90 -9.73
C VAL A 280 11.53 -9.67 -8.79
N GLY A 281 11.71 -10.50 -7.75
CA GLY A 281 12.86 -10.40 -6.83
C GLY A 281 12.73 -9.29 -5.79
N VAL A 282 11.50 -9.04 -5.32
CA VAL A 282 11.20 -8.10 -4.23
C VAL A 282 11.70 -8.61 -2.87
N PHE A 283 11.71 -9.93 -2.68
CA PHE A 283 12.19 -10.59 -1.46
C PHE A 283 13.73 -10.63 -1.40
N PRO A 284 14.33 -10.85 -0.21
CA PRO A 284 15.77 -11.04 -0.06
C PRO A 284 16.31 -12.20 -0.89
N VAL A 285 15.49 -13.22 -1.12
CA VAL A 285 15.81 -14.33 -2.02
C VAL A 285 15.06 -14.15 -3.33
N TYR A 286 15.75 -14.27 -4.46
CA TYR A 286 15.14 -14.19 -5.79
C TYR A 286 15.55 -15.37 -6.69
N PRO A 287 14.67 -15.80 -7.61
CA PRO A 287 14.99 -16.84 -8.57
C PRO A 287 15.79 -16.29 -9.77
N SER A 288 16.75 -17.06 -10.26
CA SER A 288 17.47 -16.79 -11.51
C SER A 288 17.64 -18.08 -12.32
N VAL A 289 17.56 -18.00 -13.65
CA VAL A 289 17.66 -19.19 -14.52
C VAL A 289 19.08 -19.30 -15.06
N ILE A 290 19.65 -20.49 -14.96
CA ILE A 290 20.99 -20.79 -15.48
C ILE A 290 20.90 -21.15 -16.96
N ALA A 291 21.67 -20.42 -17.78
CA ALA A 291 21.70 -20.61 -19.23
C ALA A 291 22.90 -21.43 -19.71
N THR A 292 23.99 -21.49 -18.94
CA THR A 292 25.27 -22.10 -19.35
C THR A 292 25.67 -23.28 -18.46
N GLY A 293 26.59 -24.11 -18.96
CA GLY A 293 27.09 -25.31 -18.28
C GLY A 293 28.39 -25.12 -17.48
N SER A 294 28.77 -23.89 -17.12
CA SER A 294 30.04 -23.61 -16.42
C SER A 294 30.08 -24.12 -14.99
N MET A 295 28.92 -24.41 -14.39
CA MET A 295 28.78 -24.90 -13.01
C MET A 295 28.39 -26.39 -12.94
N GLU A 296 28.53 -27.13 -14.05
CA GLU A 296 28.31 -28.57 -14.06
C GLU A 296 29.36 -29.32 -13.21
N PRO A 297 29.00 -30.47 -12.61
CA PRO A 297 27.70 -31.16 -12.68
C PRO A 297 26.66 -30.65 -11.66
N MET A 298 27.03 -29.74 -10.77
CA MET A 298 26.20 -29.32 -9.62
C MET A 298 25.02 -28.45 -10.04
N ILE A 299 25.20 -27.60 -11.04
CA ILE A 299 24.18 -26.68 -11.57
C ILE A 299 24.19 -26.80 -13.09
N LYS A 300 23.04 -27.11 -13.68
CA LYS A 300 22.93 -27.38 -15.13
C LYS A 300 22.13 -26.28 -15.85
N PRO A 301 22.34 -26.11 -17.17
CA PRO A 301 21.44 -25.30 -17.99
C PRO A 301 19.97 -25.72 -17.79
N GLY A 302 19.10 -24.74 -17.57
CA GLY A 302 17.68 -24.95 -17.34
C GLY A 302 17.29 -25.17 -15.87
N ASP A 303 18.26 -25.15 -14.95
CA ASP A 303 17.98 -25.08 -13.53
C ASP A 303 17.62 -23.65 -13.09
N VAL A 304 16.77 -23.54 -12.07
CA VAL A 304 16.51 -22.28 -11.36
C VAL A 304 17.31 -22.26 -10.08
N ILE A 305 18.13 -21.24 -9.89
CA ILE A 305 18.85 -20.98 -8.66
C ILE A 305 18.06 -19.99 -7.80
N LEU A 306 18.09 -20.19 -6.48
CA LEU A 306 17.66 -19.20 -5.50
C LEU A 306 18.90 -18.47 -4.99
N VAL A 307 18.91 -17.16 -5.20
CA VAL A 307 20.00 -16.27 -4.83
C VAL A 307 19.58 -15.45 -3.62
N ASP A 308 20.33 -15.55 -2.53
CA ASP A 308 20.26 -14.64 -1.40
C ASP A 308 20.95 -13.33 -1.77
N LYS A 309 20.15 -12.27 -1.91
CA LYS A 309 20.54 -10.99 -2.49
C LYS A 309 21.51 -10.27 -1.57
N ALA A 310 22.64 -9.84 -2.13
CA ALA A 310 23.51 -8.91 -1.43
C ALA A 310 22.85 -7.53 -1.44
N THR A 311 22.40 -7.06 -0.28
CA THR A 311 21.69 -5.79 -0.13
C THR A 311 22.54 -4.70 0.49
N ASP A 312 23.50 -5.08 1.33
CA ASP A 312 24.48 -4.18 1.91
C ASP A 312 25.91 -4.70 1.78
N ILE A 313 26.86 -3.88 2.22
CA ILE A 313 28.28 -4.24 2.20
C ILE A 313 28.60 -5.38 3.17
N ASN A 314 27.84 -5.54 4.26
CA ASN A 314 28.07 -6.59 5.25
C ASN A 314 27.74 -7.97 4.68
N ASP A 315 26.67 -8.07 3.88
CA ASP A 315 26.30 -9.27 3.13
C ASP A 315 27.47 -9.73 2.26
N ILE A 316 28.09 -8.79 1.54
CA ILE A 316 29.24 -9.06 0.67
C ILE A 316 30.46 -9.48 1.50
N TYR A 317 30.74 -8.79 2.61
CA TYR A 317 31.89 -9.08 3.45
C TYR A 317 31.73 -10.38 4.25
N SER A 318 30.51 -10.93 4.34
CA SER A 318 30.21 -12.22 4.96
C SER A 318 30.53 -13.43 4.05
N LEU A 319 30.71 -13.19 2.74
CA LEU A 319 31.03 -14.23 1.76
C LEU A 319 32.37 -14.91 2.06
N LYS A 320 32.45 -16.20 1.76
CA LYS A 320 33.62 -17.04 2.04
C LYS A 320 34.08 -17.80 0.80
N VAL A 321 35.36 -18.18 0.81
CA VAL A 321 35.89 -19.13 -0.17
C VAL A 321 35.04 -20.40 -0.16
N GLY A 322 34.66 -20.89 -1.34
CA GLY A 322 33.76 -22.01 -1.54
C GLY A 322 32.30 -21.62 -1.82
N ASP A 323 31.89 -20.39 -1.50
CA ASP A 323 30.55 -19.90 -1.83
C ASP A 323 30.38 -19.74 -3.34
N VAL A 324 29.19 -20.08 -3.85
CA VAL A 324 28.83 -19.81 -5.23
C VAL A 324 28.04 -18.50 -5.27
N ILE A 325 28.53 -17.53 -6.04
CA ILE A 325 27.93 -16.20 -6.14
C ILE A 325 27.42 -15.94 -7.55
N GLN A 326 26.35 -15.16 -7.64
CA GLN A 326 25.91 -14.56 -8.89
C GLN A 326 26.41 -13.11 -8.92
N PHE A 327 27.02 -12.71 -10.04
CA PHE A 327 27.52 -11.36 -10.26
C PHE A 327 27.24 -10.90 -11.69
N THR A 328 27.40 -9.61 -11.96
CA THR A 328 27.22 -9.03 -13.29
C THR A 328 28.57 -8.64 -13.91
N ARG A 329 28.80 -9.03 -15.15
CA ARG A 329 29.92 -8.58 -15.99
C ARG A 329 29.38 -8.26 -17.38
N ASP A 330 29.70 -7.10 -17.92
CA ASP A 330 29.20 -6.63 -19.22
C ASP A 330 27.68 -6.78 -19.41
N ASN A 331 26.92 -6.49 -18.35
CA ASN A 331 25.46 -6.60 -18.29
C ASN A 331 24.90 -8.04 -18.44
N ILE A 332 25.76 -9.05 -18.28
CA ILE A 332 25.42 -10.47 -18.25
C ILE A 332 25.54 -10.99 -16.81
N LEU A 333 24.58 -11.81 -16.39
CA LEU A 333 24.63 -12.49 -15.10
C LEU A 333 25.45 -13.77 -15.21
N ILE A 334 26.51 -13.85 -14.41
CA ILE A 334 27.42 -15.00 -14.34
C ILE A 334 27.31 -15.60 -12.94
N SER A 335 27.48 -16.91 -12.81
CA SER A 335 27.41 -17.62 -11.53
C SER A 335 28.59 -18.55 -11.39
N HIS A 336 29.54 -18.24 -10.51
CA HIS A 336 30.78 -19.00 -10.31
C HIS A 336 31.12 -19.14 -8.82
N ARG A 337 32.02 -20.07 -8.50
CA ARG A 337 32.48 -20.32 -7.12
C ARG A 337 33.66 -19.43 -6.77
N ILE A 338 33.63 -18.85 -5.57
CA ILE A 338 34.76 -18.11 -5.01
C ILE A 338 35.86 -19.11 -4.66
N ILE A 339 37.03 -18.96 -5.27
CA ILE A 339 38.20 -19.79 -4.97
C ILE A 339 39.23 -19.07 -4.11
N GLU A 340 39.26 -17.74 -4.16
CA GLU A 340 40.17 -16.90 -3.40
C GLU A 340 39.53 -15.53 -3.13
N ILE A 341 39.80 -14.96 -1.95
CA ILE A 341 39.40 -13.61 -1.58
C ILE A 341 40.67 -12.86 -1.22
N LYS A 342 40.94 -11.75 -1.92
CA LYS A 342 42.03 -10.83 -1.58
C LYS A 342 41.46 -9.52 -1.08
N GLU A 343 42.20 -8.84 -0.22
CA GLU A 343 41.80 -7.53 0.28
C GLU A 343 42.87 -6.51 -0.14
N GLU A 344 42.47 -5.55 -0.95
CA GLU A 344 43.31 -4.45 -1.43
C GLU A 344 42.65 -3.14 -1.00
N GLU A 345 43.39 -2.27 -0.30
CA GLU A 345 42.89 -0.96 0.16
C GLU A 345 41.58 -1.02 0.97
N ASN A 346 41.40 -2.06 1.81
CA ASN A 346 40.17 -2.38 2.57
C ASN A 346 38.95 -2.77 1.71
N VAL A 347 39.15 -3.10 0.44
CA VAL A 347 38.11 -3.61 -0.47
C VAL A 347 38.36 -5.10 -0.73
N LYS A 348 37.36 -5.93 -0.46
CA LYS A 348 37.42 -7.37 -0.77
C LYS A 348 37.21 -7.60 -2.26
N MET A 349 38.13 -8.33 -2.88
CA MET A 349 38.12 -8.75 -4.26
C MET A 349 37.94 -10.26 -4.34
N PHE A 350 37.00 -10.72 -5.16
CA PHE A 350 36.64 -12.13 -5.25
C PHE A 350 37.18 -12.73 -6.54
N TYR A 351 38.05 -13.73 -6.43
CA TYR A 351 38.50 -14.51 -7.57
C TYR A 351 37.60 -15.73 -7.72
N THR A 352 36.96 -15.84 -8.88
CA THR A 352 35.92 -16.83 -9.13
C THR A 352 36.31 -17.81 -10.23
N LYS A 353 35.70 -19.00 -10.19
CA LYS A 353 35.88 -20.04 -11.21
C LYS A 353 34.58 -20.83 -11.37
N GLY A 354 34.19 -21.10 -12.62
CA GLY A 354 33.15 -22.08 -12.91
C GLY A 354 33.61 -23.49 -12.56
N ASP A 355 32.77 -24.29 -11.88
CA ASP A 355 33.12 -25.64 -11.44
C ASP A 355 33.57 -26.55 -12.61
N ASN A 356 33.07 -26.31 -13.82
CA ASN A 356 33.39 -27.04 -15.04
C ASN A 356 34.45 -26.35 -15.92
N ASN A 357 34.92 -25.16 -15.54
CA ASN A 357 35.91 -24.42 -16.33
C ASN A 357 37.33 -24.92 -16.03
N SER A 358 38.25 -24.83 -16.99
CA SER A 358 39.64 -25.23 -16.80
C SER A 358 40.46 -24.18 -16.03
N ALA A 359 40.21 -22.88 -16.30
CA ALA A 359 40.94 -21.76 -15.72
C ALA A 359 40.10 -20.95 -14.71
N VAL A 360 40.79 -20.11 -13.94
CA VAL A 360 40.18 -19.07 -13.09
C VAL A 360 39.73 -17.92 -13.99
N ASP A 361 38.67 -17.23 -13.61
CA ASP A 361 38.24 -16.01 -14.31
C ASP A 361 39.36 -14.98 -14.32
N PHE A 362 39.63 -14.38 -15.49
CA PHE A 362 40.77 -13.45 -15.66
C PHE A 362 40.65 -12.19 -14.80
N GLU A 363 39.43 -11.65 -14.70
CA GLU A 363 39.16 -10.45 -13.90
C GLU A 363 38.56 -10.84 -12.54
N PRO A 364 39.02 -10.24 -11.43
CA PRO A 364 38.38 -10.40 -10.15
C PRO A 364 37.00 -9.71 -10.15
N VAL A 365 36.09 -10.22 -9.32
CA VAL A 365 34.76 -9.66 -9.12
C VAL A 365 34.83 -8.64 -7.99
N HIS A 366 34.44 -7.41 -8.29
CA HIS A 366 34.32 -6.34 -7.30
C HIS A 366 33.03 -6.50 -6.47
N PRO A 367 32.99 -6.02 -5.23
CA PRO A 367 31.79 -6.03 -4.38
C PRO A 367 30.54 -5.50 -5.09
N GLU A 368 30.67 -4.42 -5.85
CA GLU A 368 29.57 -3.77 -6.57
C GLU A 368 28.95 -4.63 -7.68
N GLN A 369 29.71 -5.59 -8.20
CA GLN A 369 29.25 -6.51 -9.24
C GLN A 369 28.46 -7.69 -8.66
N VAL A 370 28.66 -8.02 -7.38
CA VAL A 370 27.99 -9.14 -6.71
C VAL A 370 26.50 -8.85 -6.58
N LYS A 371 25.67 -9.80 -7.02
CA LYS A 371 24.21 -9.77 -6.86
C LYS A 371 23.74 -10.59 -5.67
N GLY A 372 24.48 -11.62 -5.31
CA GLY A 372 24.19 -12.42 -4.13
C GLY A 372 24.80 -13.81 -4.15
N LYS A 373 24.50 -14.58 -3.10
CA LYS A 373 24.97 -15.96 -2.91
C LYS A 373 23.90 -16.96 -3.33
N ILE A 374 24.29 -17.99 -4.06
CA ILE A 374 23.38 -19.08 -4.40
C ILE A 374 23.18 -19.97 -3.16
N ILE A 375 21.93 -20.14 -2.75
CA ILE A 375 21.57 -20.93 -1.56
C ILE A 375 20.82 -22.21 -1.89
N LYS A 376 20.21 -22.31 -3.08
CA LYS A 376 19.46 -23.50 -3.51
C LYS A 376 19.40 -23.62 -5.02
N VAL A 377 19.36 -24.85 -5.52
CA VAL A 377 19.19 -25.18 -6.93
C VAL A 377 17.91 -26.01 -7.06
N ILE A 378 17.05 -25.61 -8.00
CA ILE A 378 15.80 -26.29 -8.32
C ILE A 378 15.93 -26.83 -9.75
N PRO A 379 16.11 -28.14 -9.92
CA PRO A 379 16.46 -28.69 -11.21
C PRO A 379 15.32 -28.61 -12.21
N LYS A 380 15.65 -28.36 -13.48
CA LYS A 380 14.74 -28.42 -14.65
C LYS A 380 13.55 -27.44 -14.68
N VAL A 381 13.37 -26.56 -13.70
CA VAL A 381 12.22 -25.63 -13.67
C VAL A 381 12.39 -24.46 -14.66
N GLY A 382 13.62 -24.14 -15.05
CA GLY A 382 13.94 -23.00 -15.90
C GLY A 382 13.80 -23.27 -17.41
N TRP A 383 13.64 -24.52 -17.83
CA TRP A 383 13.55 -24.92 -19.25
C TRP A 383 12.54 -24.14 -20.08
N PRO A 384 11.29 -23.88 -19.61
CA PRO A 384 10.34 -23.10 -20.39
C PRO A 384 10.86 -21.69 -20.71
N THR A 385 11.56 -21.05 -19.76
CA THR A 385 12.11 -19.70 -19.95
C THR A 385 13.27 -19.69 -20.95
N LEU A 386 14.12 -20.73 -20.95
CA LEU A 386 15.20 -20.88 -21.93
C LEU A 386 14.64 -21.10 -23.34
N LEU A 387 13.67 -22.00 -23.51
CA LEU A 387 13.05 -22.26 -24.82
C LEU A 387 12.43 -20.99 -25.43
N ILE A 388 11.80 -20.15 -24.62
CA ILE A 388 11.23 -18.88 -25.06
C ILE A 388 12.32 -17.86 -25.45
N LYS A 389 13.44 -17.83 -24.70
CA LYS A 389 14.56 -16.91 -24.97
C LYS A 389 15.40 -17.35 -26.17
N THR A 390 15.66 -18.64 -26.36
CA THR A 390 16.39 -19.18 -27.51
C THR A 390 15.72 -18.82 -28.84
N ASN A 391 14.39 -18.71 -28.86
CA ASN A 391 13.63 -18.32 -30.05
C ASN A 391 13.79 -16.81 -30.43
N LYS A 392 14.41 -16.01 -29.56
CA LYS A 392 14.81 -14.63 -29.83
C LYS A 392 16.34 -14.59 -29.82
N ASN A 393 17.00 -14.81 -30.96
CA ASN A 393 18.47 -14.73 -31.19
C ASN A 393 19.25 -14.03 -30.05
N ILE A 394 19.61 -14.78 -29.00
CA ILE A 394 20.63 -14.41 -28.04
C ILE A 394 21.75 -15.39 -28.31
N ASP A 395 22.83 -14.87 -28.86
CA ASP A 395 24.00 -15.64 -29.25
C ASP A 395 24.74 -16.09 -27.98
N LEU A 396 24.42 -17.29 -27.50
CA LEU A 396 25.04 -17.90 -26.32
C LEU A 396 26.45 -18.45 -26.63
N GLU A 397 26.87 -18.41 -27.90
CA GLU A 397 28.19 -18.85 -28.38
C GLU A 397 29.28 -17.79 -28.18
N GLY A 398 28.93 -16.56 -27.77
CA GLY A 398 29.89 -15.46 -27.55
C GLY A 398 30.64 -15.50 -26.22
N ILE A 399 30.34 -16.45 -25.32
CA ILE A 399 31.05 -16.61 -24.05
C ILE A 399 32.18 -17.62 -24.29
N VAL A 400 33.38 -17.10 -24.49
CA VAL A 400 34.62 -17.90 -24.62
C VAL A 400 34.79 -18.76 -23.36
N PHE A 401 34.97 -20.07 -23.60
CA PHE A 401 35.07 -21.17 -22.63
C PHE A 401 36.31 -21.12 -21.74
#